data_AF-A0A261G960-F1
#
_entry.id   AF-A0A261G960-F1
#
_cell.length_a   1.000
_cell.length_b   1.000
_cell.length_c   1.000
_cell.angle_alpha   90.00
_cell.angle_beta   90.00
_cell.angle_gamma   90.00
#
_symmetry.space_group_name_H-M   'P 1'
#
loop_
_entity.id
_entity.type
_entity.pdbx_description
1 polymer ?
#
loop_
_entity_poly.entity_id
_entity_poly.type
_entity_poly.pdbx_seq_one_letter_code
_entity_poly.pdbx_strand_id
1 'polypeptide(L)' 'MAKSQRSGDKDPKPNFFMRIGQFIKQIIDELRKVVTPTRKDLLLWSVAVFIFVLILMVFVTVMDIGLGKLVLLVFG' A
#
# COMPACT_ATOMS: atom_id res chain seq x y z
N MET A 1 16.77 58.32 -24.57
CA MET A 1 15.83 57.22 -24.27
C MET A 1 16.62 55.95 -23.98
N ALA A 2 16.67 55.49 -22.74
CA ALA A 2 16.96 54.10 -22.41
C ALA A 2 16.24 53.80 -21.10
N LYS A 3 15.22 52.95 -21.21
CA LYS A 3 14.21 52.61 -20.21
C LYS A 3 14.75 51.52 -19.29
N SER A 4 14.47 51.66 -17.99
CA SER A 4 14.03 50.65 -17.02
C SER A 4 14.59 49.23 -17.20
N GLN A 5 15.20 48.60 -16.19
CA GLN A 5 14.48 48.26 -14.96
C GLN A 5 15.47 47.80 -13.89
N ARG A 6 15.50 48.51 -12.77
CA ARG A 6 15.86 47.92 -11.48
C ARG A 6 14.60 47.28 -10.91
N SER A 7 14.62 45.96 -10.79
CA SER A 7 13.72 45.20 -9.93
C SER A 7 14.60 44.11 -9.35
N GLY A 8 15.15 44.31 -8.16
CA GLY A 8 14.37 44.44 -6.94
C GLY A 8 14.47 43.11 -6.23
N ASP A 9 15.71 42.78 -5.88
CA ASP A 9 16.08 41.67 -5.02
C ASP A 9 15.30 41.79 -3.72
N LYS A 10 14.31 40.92 -3.55
CA LYS A 10 13.56 40.76 -2.30
C LYS A 10 13.52 39.27 -2.05
N ASP A 11 14.61 38.78 -1.47
CA ASP A 11 14.62 37.48 -0.80
C ASP A 11 13.42 37.41 0.15
N PRO A 12 12.38 36.62 -0.17
CA PRO A 12 11.33 36.37 0.79
C PRO A 12 11.94 35.46 1.84
N LYS A 13 12.14 35.97 3.06
CA LYS A 13 12.47 35.17 4.24
C LYS A 13 11.62 33.89 4.21
N PRO A 14 12.19 32.68 4.37
CA PRO A 14 11.45 31.43 4.22
C PRO A 14 10.35 31.36 5.28
N ASN A 15 9.15 31.75 4.86
CA ASN A 15 7.97 31.81 5.70
C ASN A 15 7.58 30.37 6.08
N PHE A 16 7.02 30.14 7.27
CA PHE A 16 6.54 28.82 7.73
C PHE A 16 5.68 28.11 6.67
N PHE A 17 4.88 28.88 5.92
CA PHE A 17 4.09 28.41 4.78
C PHE A 17 4.91 27.88 3.59
N MET A 18 6.11 28.44 3.35
CA MET A 18 7.02 27.96 2.31
C MET A 18 7.61 26.60 2.67
N ARG A 19 7.90 26.35 3.96
CA ARG A 19 8.34 25.03 4.44
C ARG A 19 7.26 23.96 4.28
N ILE A 20 6.01 24.28 4.63
CA ILE A 20 4.88 23.36 4.43
C ILE A 20 4.65 23.09 2.94
N GLY A 21 4.73 24.12 2.08
CA GLY A 21 4.61 23.94 0.63
C GLY A 21 5.72 23.04 0.04
N GLN A 22 6.95 23.15 0.54
CA GLN A 22 8.06 22.27 0.16
C GLN A 22 7.84 20.82 0.65
N PHE A 23 7.33 20.64 1.86
CA PHE A 23 7.02 19.33 2.43
C PHE A 23 5.94 18.58 1.63
N ILE A 24 4.86 19.27 1.24
CA ILE A 24 3.82 18.67 0.37
C ILE A 24 4.41 18.30 -1.00
N LYS A 25 5.27 19.14 -1.56
CA LYS A 25 6.00 18.83 -2.81
C LYS A 25 6.83 17.55 -2.68
N GLN A 26 7.59 17.41 -1.58
CA GLN A 26 8.38 16.20 -1.31
C GLN A 26 7.50 14.96 -1.18
N ILE A 27 6.36 15.03 -0.49
CA ILE A 27 5.42 13.90 -0.40
C ILE A 27 4.93 13.48 -1.78
N ILE A 28 4.53 14.43 -2.64
CA ILE A 28 4.07 14.11 -3.99
C ILE A 28 5.18 13.48 -4.83
N ASP A 29 6.41 13.98 -4.72
CA ASP A 29 7.57 13.42 -5.42
C ASP A 29 7.87 11.99 -4.94
N GLU A 30 7.71 11.69 -3.65
CA GLU A 30 7.89 10.35 -3.09
C GLU A 30 6.73 9.41 -3.46
N LEU A 31 5.49 9.90 -3.45
CA LEU A 31 4.32 9.13 -3.88
C LEU A 31 4.38 8.77 -5.37
N ARG A 32 5.02 9.60 -6.21
CA ARG A 32 5.29 9.26 -7.61
C ARG A 32 6.33 8.15 -7.78
N LYS A 33 7.17 7.90 -6.78
CA LYS A 33 8.12 6.78 -6.77
C LYS A 33 7.48 5.46 -6.35
N VAL A 34 6.26 5.49 -5.81
CA VAL A 34 5.48 4.28 -5.59
C VAL A 34 5.12 3.70 -6.94
N VAL A 35 5.74 2.58 -7.27
CA VAL A 35 5.52 1.86 -8.53
C VAL A 35 4.03 1.51 -8.61
N THR A 36 3.34 2.03 -9.62
CA THR A 36 1.92 1.68 -9.82
C THR A 36 1.85 0.24 -10.30
N PRO A 37 1.14 -0.64 -9.56
CA PRO A 37 1.17 -2.06 -9.85
C PRO A 37 0.51 -2.36 -11.20
N THR A 38 1.06 -3.33 -11.94
CA THR A 38 0.44 -3.80 -13.18
C THR A 38 -0.76 -4.68 -12.83
N ARG A 39 -1.82 -4.66 -13.66
CA ARG A 39 -3.03 -5.49 -13.45
C ARG A 39 -2.70 -6.99 -13.29
N LYS A 40 -1.63 -7.45 -13.93
CA LYS A 40 -1.13 -8.83 -13.85
C LYS A 40 -0.61 -9.17 -12.45
N ASP A 41 0.12 -8.24 -11.82
CA ASP A 41 0.65 -8.44 -10.47
C ASP A 41 -0.51 -8.57 -9.48
N LEU A 42 -1.50 -7.68 -9.56
CA LEU A 42 -2.69 -7.76 -8.68
C LEU A 42 -3.38 -9.13 -8.77
N LEU A 43 -3.54 -9.67 -9.97
CA LEU A 43 -4.13 -10.99 -10.17
C LEU A 43 -3.27 -12.11 -9.60
N LEU A 44 -1.95 -12.09 -9.81
CA LEU A 44 -1.06 -13.10 -9.25
C LEU A 44 -1.13 -13.13 -7.71
N TRP A 45 -1.19 -11.95 -7.09
CA TRP A 45 -1.24 -11.84 -5.62
C TRP A 45 -2.58 -12.32 -5.07
N SER A 46 -3.69 -11.98 -5.73
CA SER A 46 -5.01 -12.52 -5.37
C SER A 46 -5.09 -14.04 -5.55
N VAL A 47 -4.54 -14.59 -6.65
CA VAL A 47 -4.54 -16.03 -6.91
C VAL A 47 -3.66 -16.78 -5.90
N ALA A 48 -2.48 -16.24 -5.56
CA ALA A 48 -1.61 -16.82 -4.55
C ALA A 48 -2.31 -16.94 -3.19
N VAL A 49 -3.01 -15.88 -2.76
CA VAL A 49 -3.81 -15.91 -1.52
C VAL A 49 -4.97 -16.90 -1.64
N PHE A 50 -5.64 -16.98 -2.78
CA PHE A 50 -6.74 -17.91 -2.99
C PHE A 50 -6.30 -19.37 -2.84
N ILE A 51 -5.17 -19.73 -3.45
CA ILE A 51 -4.57 -21.07 -3.33
C ILE A 51 -4.22 -21.37 -1.87
N PHE A 52 -3.61 -20.41 -1.17
CA PHE A 52 -3.26 -20.57 0.25
C PHE A 52 -4.50 -20.83 1.13
N VAL A 53 -5.58 -20.08 0.93
CA VAL A 53 -6.84 -20.25 1.68
C VAL A 53 -7.49 -21.60 1.37
N LEU A 54 -7.48 -22.05 0.11
CA LEU A 54 -8.02 -23.37 -0.26
C LEU A 54 -7.30 -24.51 0.45
N ILE A 55 -5.97 -24.44 0.58
CA ILE A 55 -5.19 -25.44 1.32
C ILE A 55 -5.63 -25.48 2.79
N LEU A 56 -5.80 -24.32 3.42
CA LEU A 56 -6.29 -24.25 4.80
C LEU A 56 -7.71 -24.81 4.96
N MET A 57 -8.62 -24.52 4.02
CA MET A 57 -9.97 -25.08 4.05
C MET A 57 -9.94 -26.60 3.99
N VAL A 58 -9.12 -27.19 3.11
CA VAL A 58 -8.98 -28.64 2.99
C VAL A 58 -8.41 -29.22 4.28
N PHE A 59 -7.35 -28.63 4.83
CA PHE A 59 -6.73 -29.09 6.07
C PHE A 59 -7.71 -29.08 7.24
N VAL A 60 -8.41 -27.96 7.45
CA VAL A 60 -9.42 -27.82 8.52
C VAL A 60 -10.55 -28.83 8.31
N THR A 61 -11.05 -29.00 7.08
CA THR A 61 -12.11 -29.97 6.77
C THR A 61 -11.70 -31.40 7.13
N VAL A 62 -10.47 -31.81 6.79
CA VAL A 62 -9.94 -33.14 7.14
C VAL A 62 -9.88 -33.30 8.65
N MET A 63 -9.39 -32.28 9.36
CA MET A 63 -9.30 -32.30 10.81
C MET A 63 -10.68 -32.37 11.46
N ASP A 64 -11.67 -31.59 10.99
CA ASP A 64 -13.04 -31.58 11.51
C ASP A 64 -13.71 -32.95 11.34
N ILE A 65 -13.56 -33.59 10.18
CA ILE A 65 -14.09 -34.94 9.94
C ILE A 65 -13.36 -35.96 10.82
N GLY A 66 -12.03 -35.90 10.89
CA GLY A 66 -11.21 -36.83 11.67
C GLY A 66 -11.53 -36.77 13.16
N LEU A 67 -11.57 -35.55 13.71
CA LEU A 67 -11.92 -35.32 15.12
C LEU A 67 -13.38 -35.64 15.40
N GLY A 68 -14.31 -35.27 14.51
CA GLY A 68 -15.73 -35.60 14.67
C GLY A 68 -15.98 -37.11 14.74
N LYS A 69 -15.28 -37.90 13.90
CA LYS A 69 -15.34 -39.37 13.95
C LYS A 69 -14.71 -39.95 15.22
N LEU A 70 -13.60 -39.38 15.68
CA LEU A 70 -12.95 -39.78 16.94
C LEU A 70 -13.84 -39.51 18.15
N VAL A 71 -14.46 -38.33 18.22
CA VAL A 71 -15.37 -37.97 19.32
C VAL A 71 -16.57 -38.91 19.36
N LEU A 72 -17.16 -39.24 18.21
CA LEU A 72 -18.25 -40.22 18.14
C LEU A 72 -17.84 -41.62 18.57
N LEU A 73 -16.59 -42.03 18.36
CA LEU A 73 -16.07 -43.33 18.81
C LEU A 73 -15.74 -43.36 20.31
N VAL A 74 -15.34 -42.22 20.88
CA VAL A 74 -14.92 -42.11 22.29
C VAL A 74 -16.11 -41.84 23.22
N PHE A 75 -17.09 -41.06 22.77
CA PHE A 75 -18.23 -40.61 23.57
C PHE A 75 -19.60 -41.10 23.09
N GLY A 76 -19.66 -41.77 21.94
CA GLY A 76 -20.85 -42.51 21.47
C GLY A 76 -20.78 -43.96 21.87
#